data_AF-A0A832G991-F1
#
_entry.id   AF-A0A832G991-F1
#
_cell.length_a   1.000
_cell.length_b   1.000
_cell.length_c   1.000
_cell.angle_alpha   90.00
_cell.angle_beta   90.00
_cell.angle_gamma   90.00
#
_symmetry.space_group_name_H-M   'P 1'
#
loop_
_entity.id
_entity.type
_entity.pdbx_description
1 polymer ?
#
loop_
_entity_poly.entity_id
_entity_poly.type
_entity_poly.pdbx_seq_one_letter_code
_entity_poly.pdbx_strand_id
1 'polypeptide(L)'
;MQGSSNGDCDYMVLRLRSGRAYIRADKVGALKAIDAFIFDCDGVLVDIRESYDRAISKTVAKIFEHLTGRGIPEELLSDEIIFLFRRSGGFNNDWDIVYGALMFLLCEIPERTLRELSEIMDQLKHIRGAAERLSAIAERTRTYMKEPDAILLDLNNAVAELRDFTALLDSTGAASVDRAILGSGRAPGDLYGILRDFLLGSGRVGESIIATAFEEIFCGPSLFEEAYGIKPGIYFGPGMIENERLIVRRETLERLSSMSGGRLGIASGSRRFSAKYVLGDILLLFNPKAQIFLDDIEAAEAE
;
A
#
# COMPACT_ATOMS: atom_id res chain seq x y z
N MET A 1 -32.99 32.50 -33.05
CA MET A 1 -32.14 31.80 -34.04
C MET A 1 -30.81 32.53 -34.14
N GLN A 2 -29.76 31.93 -33.59
CA GLN A 2 -28.48 31.72 -34.26
C GLN A 2 -27.73 30.74 -33.35
N GLY A 3 -27.83 29.47 -33.71
CA GLY A 3 -27.13 28.38 -33.06
C GLY A 3 -25.72 28.31 -33.60
N SER A 4 -24.74 28.36 -32.71
CA SER A 4 -23.41 27.80 -32.92
C SER A 4 -23.31 26.57 -32.02
N SER A 5 -23.44 25.40 -32.64
CA SER A 5 -23.20 24.11 -32.01
C SER A 5 -21.71 23.90 -31.83
N ASN A 6 -21.22 24.09 -30.60
CA ASN A 6 -20.08 23.33 -30.10
C ASN A 6 -20.63 22.41 -28.99
N GLY A 7 -20.29 21.12 -29.05
CA GLY A 7 -20.81 20.08 -28.16
C GLY A 7 -20.27 20.17 -26.73
N ASP A 8 -20.55 21.27 -26.03
CA ASP A 8 -20.15 21.46 -24.64
C ASP A 8 -21.07 20.69 -23.70
N CYS A 9 -20.48 19.77 -22.92
CA CYS A 9 -21.15 19.17 -21.77
C CYS A 9 -21.40 20.26 -20.72
N ASP A 10 -22.61 20.84 -20.74
CA ASP A 10 -23.00 21.82 -19.72
C ASP A 10 -23.09 21.17 -18.34
N TYR A 11 -22.36 21.72 -17.37
CA TYR A 11 -22.42 21.33 -15.96
C TYR A 11 -23.30 22.30 -15.17
N MET A 12 -24.28 21.75 -14.45
CA MET A 12 -24.99 22.46 -13.40
C MET A 12 -24.13 22.53 -12.14
N VAL A 13 -23.97 23.73 -11.57
CA VAL A 13 -23.21 23.94 -10.34
C VAL A 13 -24.17 24.10 -9.16
N LEU A 14 -24.13 23.15 -8.23
CA LEU A 14 -24.82 23.23 -6.94
C LEU A 14 -23.88 23.82 -5.89
N ARG A 15 -24.35 24.82 -5.16
CA ARG A 15 -23.63 25.39 -4.00
C ARG A 15 -24.14 24.72 -2.73
N LEU A 16 -23.35 23.82 -2.18
CA LEU A 16 -23.61 23.10 -0.94
C LEU A 16 -22.86 23.77 0.21
N ARG A 17 -23.25 23.47 1.45
CA ARG A 17 -22.50 23.93 2.63
C ARG A 17 -21.05 23.41 2.64
N SER A 18 -20.82 22.25 2.05
CA SER A 18 -19.52 21.57 1.93
C SER A 18 -18.71 21.98 0.69
N GLY A 19 -19.21 22.89 -0.16
CA GLY A 19 -18.51 23.35 -1.35
C GLY A 19 -19.37 23.34 -2.61
N ARG A 20 -18.74 23.17 -3.77
CA ARG A 20 -19.43 23.11 -5.07
C ARG A 20 -19.55 21.66 -5.50
N ALA A 21 -20.75 21.26 -5.92
CA ALA A 21 -20.98 20.02 -6.64
C ALA A 21 -21.31 20.34 -8.10
N TYR A 22 -20.82 19.51 -9.00
CA TYR A 22 -20.98 19.68 -10.44
C TYR A 22 -21.75 18.49 -10.98
N ILE A 23 -22.87 18.75 -11.63
CA ILE A 23 -23.71 17.71 -12.22
C ILE A 23 -23.77 17.96 -13.72
N ARG A 24 -23.40 16.95 -14.52
CA ARG A 24 -23.63 17.00 -15.96
C ARG A 24 -25.14 17.14 -16.24
N ALA A 25 -25.54 18.21 -16.93
CA ALA A 25 -26.95 18.53 -17.15
C ALA A 25 -27.72 17.40 -17.85
N ASP A 26 -27.07 16.71 -18.81
CA ASP A 26 -27.64 15.57 -19.54
C ASP A 26 -27.87 14.32 -18.67
N LYS A 27 -27.24 14.25 -17.49
CA LYS A 27 -27.35 13.09 -16.57
C LYS A 27 -28.38 13.28 -15.46
N VAL A 28 -28.98 14.48 -15.31
CA VAL A 28 -29.96 14.75 -14.24
C VAL A 28 -31.16 13.80 -14.29
N GLY A 29 -31.65 13.48 -15.49
CA GLY A 29 -32.75 12.52 -15.66
C GLY A 29 -32.37 11.12 -15.17
N ALA A 30 -31.17 10.65 -15.55
CA ALA A 30 -30.65 9.35 -15.11
C ALA A 30 -30.42 9.30 -13.59
N LEU A 31 -29.92 10.38 -12.98
CA LEU A 31 -29.73 10.47 -11.53
C LEU A 31 -31.04 10.31 -10.75
N LYS A 32 -32.17 10.80 -11.29
CA LYS A 32 -33.50 10.64 -10.66
C LYS A 32 -34.03 9.20 -10.73
N ALA A 33 -33.51 8.39 -11.64
CA ALA A 33 -33.92 7.01 -11.86
C ALA A 33 -33.01 6.00 -11.13
N ILE A 34 -32.01 6.47 -10.37
CA ILE A 34 -31.14 5.60 -9.58
C ILE A 34 -31.97 4.86 -8.53
N ASP A 35 -31.83 3.55 -8.49
CA ASP A 35 -32.51 2.65 -7.58
C ASP A 35 -31.56 1.82 -6.70
N ALA A 36 -30.24 2.03 -6.83
CA ALA A 36 -29.19 1.39 -6.04
C ALA A 36 -27.95 2.28 -5.90
N PHE A 37 -27.19 2.09 -4.82
CA PHE A 37 -25.91 2.76 -4.58
C PHE A 37 -24.82 1.73 -4.29
N ILE A 38 -23.72 1.80 -5.03
CA ILE A 38 -22.53 0.98 -4.82
C ILE A 38 -21.40 1.90 -4.38
N PHE A 39 -20.74 1.54 -3.29
CA PHE A 39 -19.68 2.33 -2.69
C PHE A 39 -18.35 1.61 -2.81
N ASP A 40 -17.31 2.35 -3.17
CA ASP A 40 -15.96 1.99 -2.76
C ASP A 40 -15.83 2.16 -1.24
N CYS A 41 -14.95 1.42 -0.59
CA CYS A 41 -14.73 1.56 0.85
C CYS A 41 -13.73 2.67 1.13
N ASP A 42 -12.54 2.54 0.57
CA ASP A 42 -11.38 3.34 0.91
C ASP A 42 -11.45 4.69 0.19
N GLY A 43 -11.30 5.79 0.93
CA GLY A 43 -11.46 7.15 0.41
C GLY A 43 -12.91 7.60 0.17
N VAL A 44 -13.91 6.73 0.35
CA VAL A 44 -15.34 7.04 0.19
C VAL A 44 -16.13 6.82 1.48
N LEU A 45 -16.11 5.61 2.04
CA LEU A 45 -16.74 5.30 3.33
C LEU A 45 -15.78 5.57 4.49
N VAL A 46 -14.48 5.31 4.26
CA VAL A 46 -13.40 5.39 5.24
C VAL A 46 -12.30 6.32 4.74
N ASP A 47 -11.82 7.19 5.63
CA ASP A 47 -10.66 8.04 5.42
C ASP A 47 -9.41 7.25 5.83
N ILE A 48 -8.61 6.91 4.82
CA ILE A 48 -7.46 6.01 4.94
C ILE A 48 -6.10 6.75 4.92
N ARG A 49 -6.11 8.09 4.86
CA ARG A 49 -4.89 8.89 4.62
C ARG A 49 -3.80 8.68 5.67
N GLU A 50 -4.18 8.51 6.92
CA GLU A 50 -3.24 8.31 8.05
C GLU A 50 -2.95 6.81 8.33
N SER A 51 -3.32 5.92 7.39
CA SER A 51 -3.22 4.46 7.54
C SER A 51 -2.21 3.86 6.56
N TYR A 52 -2.57 3.59 5.30
CA TYR A 52 -1.71 2.91 4.33
C TYR A 52 -0.39 3.65 4.09
N ASP A 53 -0.41 4.96 3.85
CA ASP A 53 0.82 5.72 3.55
C ASP A 53 1.82 5.70 4.74
N ARG A 54 1.29 5.69 5.97
CA ARG A 54 2.08 5.51 7.19
C ARG A 54 2.60 4.08 7.31
N ALA A 55 1.79 3.08 6.98
CA ALA A 55 2.22 1.68 6.94
C ALA A 55 3.37 1.48 5.93
N ILE A 56 3.26 1.99 4.70
CA ILE A 56 4.33 1.91 3.68
C ILE A 56 5.64 2.49 4.23
N SER A 57 5.59 3.75 4.70
CA SER A 57 6.75 4.48 5.21
C SER A 57 7.46 3.72 6.33
N LYS A 58 6.66 3.22 7.28
CA LYS A 58 7.14 2.51 8.45
C LYS A 58 7.67 1.13 8.11
N THR A 59 7.05 0.40 7.18
CA THR A 59 7.53 -0.89 6.71
C THR A 59 8.88 -0.76 6.04
N VAL A 60 9.07 0.23 5.16
CA VAL A 60 10.36 0.49 4.52
C VAL A 60 11.43 0.78 5.57
N ALA A 61 11.17 1.71 6.50
CA ALA A 61 12.12 2.05 7.56
C ALA A 61 12.45 0.85 8.45
N LYS A 62 11.44 0.06 8.84
CA LYS A 62 11.59 -1.10 9.71
C LYS A 62 12.41 -2.22 9.06
N ILE A 63 12.10 -2.59 7.82
CA ILE A 63 12.85 -3.63 7.11
C ILE A 63 14.28 -3.15 6.87
N PHE A 64 14.47 -1.91 6.40
CA PHE A 64 15.80 -1.36 6.16
C PHE A 64 16.66 -1.38 7.43
N GLU A 65 16.09 -1.02 8.59
CA GLU A 65 16.78 -1.10 9.89
C GLU A 65 17.18 -2.54 10.24
N HIS A 66 16.32 -3.53 10.02
CA HIS A 66 16.66 -4.93 10.31
C HIS A 66 17.75 -5.47 9.39
N LEU A 67 17.75 -5.08 8.12
CA LEU A 67 18.75 -5.54 7.16
C LEU A 67 20.10 -4.91 7.39
N THR A 68 20.14 -3.60 7.70
CA THR A 68 21.37 -2.80 7.71
C THR A 68 21.87 -2.47 9.11
N GLY A 69 21.05 -2.66 10.14
CA GLY A 69 21.32 -2.22 11.50
C GLY A 69 21.18 -0.70 11.69
N ARG A 70 20.66 0.03 10.69
CA ARG A 70 20.53 1.49 10.73
C ARG A 70 19.11 1.93 10.44
N GLY A 71 18.55 2.72 11.36
CA GLY A 71 17.28 3.38 11.15
C GLY A 71 17.37 4.50 10.11
N ILE A 72 16.35 4.60 9.27
CA ILE A 72 16.07 5.77 8.44
C ILE A 72 14.78 6.42 8.93
N PRO A 73 14.62 7.75 8.79
CA PRO A 73 13.37 8.41 9.18
C PRO A 73 12.21 7.92 8.30
N GLU A 74 11.03 7.70 8.90
CA GLU A 74 9.83 7.30 8.16
C GLU A 74 9.44 8.37 7.12
N GLU A 75 9.74 9.64 7.40
CA GLU A 75 9.49 10.79 6.51
C GLU A 75 10.35 10.78 5.23
N LEU A 76 11.38 9.92 5.15
CA LEU A 76 12.14 9.72 3.92
C LEU A 76 11.20 9.32 2.78
N LEU A 77 10.20 8.47 3.08
CA LEU A 77 9.15 8.12 2.14
C LEU A 77 7.89 8.95 2.42
N SER A 78 7.97 10.24 2.11
CA SER A 78 6.86 11.17 2.27
C SER A 78 5.65 10.84 1.38
N ASP A 79 4.48 11.38 1.73
CA ASP A 79 3.25 11.27 0.95
C ASP A 79 3.44 11.77 -0.50
N GLU A 80 4.34 12.74 -0.73
CA GLU A 80 4.71 13.19 -2.07
C GLU A 80 5.35 12.05 -2.89
N ILE A 81 6.30 11.32 -2.30
CA ILE A 81 6.99 10.23 -2.99
C ILE A 81 6.03 9.07 -3.24
N ILE A 82 5.22 8.69 -2.24
CA ILE A 82 4.20 7.63 -2.39
C ILE A 82 3.21 8.01 -3.50
N PHE A 83 2.77 9.27 -3.55
CA PHE A 83 1.96 9.78 -4.64
C PHE A 83 2.65 9.65 -6.00
N LEU A 84 3.95 9.94 -6.10
CA LEU A 84 4.70 9.80 -7.34
C LEU A 84 4.81 8.35 -7.81
N PHE A 85 4.99 7.38 -6.90
CA PHE A 85 4.88 5.95 -7.21
C PHE A 85 3.51 5.63 -7.82
N ARG A 86 2.41 6.00 -7.14
CA ARG A 86 1.04 5.76 -7.61
C ARG A 86 0.76 6.45 -8.95
N ARG A 87 1.31 7.65 -9.17
CA ARG A 87 1.15 8.44 -10.40
C ARG A 87 1.72 7.75 -11.64
N SER A 88 2.68 6.84 -11.50
CA SER A 88 3.18 6.03 -12.63
C SER A 88 2.12 5.06 -13.20
N GLY A 89 1.05 4.78 -12.45
CA GLY A 89 -0.09 3.96 -12.86
C GLY A 89 0.06 2.46 -12.60
N GLY A 90 1.22 2.00 -12.11
CA GLY A 90 1.51 0.59 -11.85
C GLY A 90 1.51 0.15 -10.38
N PHE A 91 1.34 1.09 -9.43
CA PHE A 91 1.54 0.85 -7.99
C PHE A 91 0.23 1.00 -7.22
N ASN A 92 -0.77 0.19 -7.60
CA ASN A 92 -2.04 0.12 -6.86
C ASN A 92 -1.92 -0.78 -5.61
N ASN A 93 -0.93 -1.66 -5.56
CA ASN A 93 -0.60 -2.47 -4.40
C ASN A 93 0.48 -1.78 -3.57
N ASP A 94 0.20 -1.50 -2.30
CA ASP A 94 1.14 -0.84 -1.40
C ASP A 94 2.40 -1.67 -1.14
N TRP A 95 2.32 -3.01 -1.25
CA TRP A 95 3.50 -3.88 -1.17
C TRP A 95 4.50 -3.59 -2.29
N ASP A 96 4.04 -3.21 -3.49
CA ASP A 96 4.91 -2.86 -4.62
C ASP A 96 5.62 -1.52 -4.39
N ILE A 97 4.99 -0.58 -3.68
CA ILE A 97 5.62 0.68 -3.27
C ILE A 97 6.72 0.41 -2.25
N VAL A 98 6.43 -0.41 -1.24
CA VAL A 98 7.44 -0.86 -0.26
C VAL A 98 8.60 -1.54 -0.98
N TYR A 99 8.31 -2.45 -1.91
CA TYR A 99 9.32 -3.13 -2.72
C TYR A 99 10.18 -2.14 -3.50
N GLY A 100 9.56 -1.24 -4.27
CA GLY A 100 10.28 -0.27 -5.09
C GLY A 100 11.19 0.64 -4.29
N ALA A 101 10.66 1.22 -3.20
CA ALA A 101 11.43 2.10 -2.32
C ALA A 101 12.55 1.35 -1.60
N LEU A 102 12.28 0.16 -1.05
CA LEU A 102 13.27 -0.61 -0.30
C LEU A 102 14.39 -1.12 -1.21
N MET A 103 14.07 -1.64 -2.40
CA MET A 103 15.07 -2.09 -3.38
C MET A 103 15.96 -0.93 -3.83
N PHE A 104 15.37 0.23 -4.10
CA PHE A 104 16.12 1.44 -4.41
C PHE A 104 17.12 1.76 -3.29
N LEU A 105 16.63 1.91 -2.05
CA LEU A 105 17.47 2.27 -0.89
C LEU A 105 18.58 1.26 -0.60
N LEU A 106 18.31 -0.04 -0.76
CA LEU A 106 19.32 -1.08 -0.59
C LEU A 106 20.38 -1.03 -1.69
N CYS A 107 20.03 -0.66 -2.92
CA CYS A 107 20.99 -0.51 -4.01
C CYS A 107 21.82 0.78 -3.91
N GLU A 108 21.42 1.74 -3.08
CA GLU A 108 22.20 2.96 -2.79
C GLU A 108 23.32 2.76 -1.77
N ILE A 109 23.32 1.65 -1.03
CA ILE A 109 24.42 1.38 -0.09
C ILE A 109 25.67 0.93 -0.86
N PRO A 110 26.88 1.15 -0.32
CA PRO A 110 28.10 0.77 -1.03
C PRO A 110 28.12 -0.71 -1.44
N GLU A 111 28.59 -0.99 -2.66
CA GLU A 111 28.55 -2.35 -3.25
C GLU A 111 29.19 -3.41 -2.35
N ARG A 112 30.27 -3.07 -1.65
CA ARG A 112 30.91 -3.96 -0.68
C ARG A 112 29.92 -4.39 0.42
N THR A 113 29.20 -3.44 1.00
CA THR A 113 28.17 -3.68 2.02
C THR A 113 27.02 -4.49 1.44
N LEU A 114 26.59 -4.17 0.22
CA LEU A 114 25.52 -4.92 -0.46
C LEU A 114 25.90 -6.38 -0.69
N ARG A 115 27.17 -6.65 -1.02
CA ARG A 115 27.72 -7.99 -1.20
C ARG A 115 27.75 -8.77 0.11
N GLU A 116 28.26 -8.16 1.18
CA GLU A 116 28.27 -8.75 2.52
C GLU A 116 26.84 -9.08 3.00
N LEU A 117 25.88 -8.18 2.76
CA LEU A 117 24.47 -8.41 3.07
C LEU A 117 23.89 -9.58 2.26
N SER A 118 24.18 -9.64 0.95
CA SER A 118 23.71 -10.70 0.06
C SER A 118 24.27 -12.08 0.44
N GLU A 119 25.52 -12.15 0.90
CA GLU A 119 26.11 -13.39 1.41
C GLU A 119 25.39 -13.90 2.67
N ILE A 120 25.00 -12.99 3.57
CA ILE A 120 24.20 -13.34 4.75
C ILE A 120 22.81 -13.83 4.33
N MET A 121 22.16 -13.13 3.40
CA MET A 121 20.84 -13.53 2.87
C MET A 121 20.86 -14.92 2.24
N ASP A 122 21.88 -15.24 1.44
CA ASP A 122 22.00 -16.56 0.80
C ASP A 122 22.17 -17.69 1.84
N GLN A 123 22.88 -17.43 2.94
CA GLN A 123 23.01 -18.39 4.04
C GLN A 123 21.68 -18.63 4.78
N LEU A 124 20.77 -17.66 4.76
CA LEU A 124 19.48 -17.69 5.46
C LEU A 124 18.30 -18.12 4.58
N LYS A 125 18.51 -18.36 3.28
CA LYS A 125 17.44 -18.69 2.30
C LYS A 125 16.61 -19.93 2.62
N HIS A 126 17.12 -20.81 3.47
CA HIS A 126 16.44 -22.04 3.89
C HIS A 126 15.34 -21.79 4.93
N ILE A 127 15.39 -20.64 5.63
CA ILE A 127 14.35 -20.24 6.59
C ILE A 127 13.16 -19.73 5.79
N ARG A 128 11.98 -20.33 5.99
CA ARG A 128 10.78 -19.95 5.23
C ARG A 128 10.00 -18.79 5.85
N GLY A 129 9.90 -18.71 7.17
CA GLY A 129 9.12 -17.67 7.83
C GLY A 129 9.77 -16.29 7.72
N ALA A 130 8.96 -15.30 7.34
CA ALA A 130 9.37 -13.92 7.15
C ALA A 130 9.98 -13.31 8.42
N ALA A 131 9.29 -13.42 9.55
CA ALA A 131 9.73 -12.84 10.83
C ALA A 131 11.03 -13.49 11.33
N GLU A 132 11.17 -14.81 11.17
CA GLU A 132 12.38 -15.54 11.54
C GLU A 132 13.57 -15.15 10.66
N ARG A 133 13.36 -15.03 9.34
CA ARG A 133 14.39 -14.54 8.41
C ARG A 133 14.86 -13.14 8.79
N LEU A 134 13.91 -12.23 9.03
CA LEU A 134 14.21 -10.83 9.35
C LEU A 134 14.93 -10.70 10.71
N SER A 135 14.55 -11.53 11.69
CA SER A 135 15.24 -11.58 12.99
C SER A 135 16.66 -12.14 12.87
N ALA A 136 16.84 -13.23 12.11
CA ALA A 136 18.14 -13.87 11.92
C ALA A 136 19.13 -12.97 11.19
N ILE A 137 18.70 -12.26 10.15
CA ILE A 137 19.57 -11.32 9.44
C ILE A 137 19.94 -10.13 10.32
N ALA A 138 18.98 -9.57 11.09
CA ALA A 138 19.27 -8.48 12.01
C ALA A 138 20.32 -8.86 13.08
N GLU A 139 20.27 -10.09 13.60
CA GLU A 139 21.28 -10.60 14.53
C GLU A 139 22.67 -10.71 13.87
N ARG A 140 22.73 -11.24 12.65
CA ARG A 140 24.00 -11.38 11.92
C ARG A 140 24.56 -10.02 11.51
N THR A 141 23.75 -9.12 10.97
CA THR A 141 24.18 -7.77 10.60
C THR A 141 24.79 -7.05 11.80
N ARG A 142 24.14 -7.09 12.98
CA ARG A 142 24.70 -6.49 14.21
C ARG A 142 26.04 -7.09 14.65
N THR A 143 26.29 -8.36 14.34
CA THR A 143 27.49 -9.08 14.79
C THR A 143 28.67 -8.91 13.83
N TYR A 144 28.40 -8.90 12.52
CA TYR A 144 29.43 -9.00 11.48
C TYR A 144 29.71 -7.69 10.75
N MET A 145 28.74 -6.76 10.66
CA MET A 145 28.93 -5.46 10.01
C MET A 145 29.46 -4.46 11.03
N LYS A 146 30.78 -4.52 11.29
CA LYS A 146 31.47 -3.77 12.37
C LYS A 146 31.85 -2.33 12.04
N GLU A 147 31.66 -1.87 10.80
CA GLU A 147 31.94 -0.50 10.40
C GLU A 147 30.64 0.25 10.13
N PRO A 148 30.15 1.05 11.11
CA PRO A 148 28.92 1.79 10.93
C PRO A 148 29.01 2.73 9.71
N ASP A 149 30.12 3.45 9.55
CA ASP A 149 30.23 4.56 8.60
C ASP A 149 30.16 4.14 7.12
N ALA A 150 30.39 2.85 6.81
CA ALA A 150 30.25 2.33 5.45
C ALA A 150 28.78 2.22 4.98
N ILE A 151 27.80 2.35 5.88
CA ILE A 151 26.37 2.30 5.56
C ILE A 151 25.73 3.69 5.78
N LEU A 152 26.50 4.76 5.60
CA LEU A 152 25.98 6.13 5.61
C LEU A 152 25.25 6.41 4.29
N LEU A 153 23.93 6.24 4.32
CA LEU A 153 23.07 6.80 3.28
C LEU A 153 23.02 8.32 3.49
N ASP A 154 23.38 9.12 2.48
CA ASP A 154 23.06 10.54 2.50
C ASP A 154 21.55 10.70 2.31
N LEU A 155 20.84 10.89 3.42
CA LEU A 155 19.38 10.94 3.43
C LEU A 155 18.82 12.05 2.53
N ASN A 156 19.50 13.20 2.44
CA ASN A 156 19.03 14.30 1.60
C ASN A 156 19.17 13.96 0.12
N ASN A 157 20.30 13.37 -0.25
CA ASN A 157 20.53 12.91 -1.61
C ASN A 157 19.58 11.75 -1.96
N ALA A 158 19.38 10.79 -1.05
CA ALA A 158 18.50 9.65 -1.25
C ALA A 158 17.04 10.05 -1.52
N VAL A 159 16.53 11.09 -0.85
CA VAL A 159 15.17 11.62 -1.11
C VAL A 159 15.07 12.21 -2.52
N ALA A 160 16.07 12.99 -2.95
CA ALA A 160 16.08 13.57 -4.29
C ALA A 160 16.19 12.48 -5.37
N GLU A 161 17.10 11.53 -5.20
CA GLU A 161 17.29 10.42 -6.14
C GLU A 161 16.10 9.47 -6.17
N LEU A 162 15.44 9.21 -5.03
CA LEU A 162 14.23 8.40 -5.00
C LEU A 162 13.07 9.10 -5.74
N ARG A 163 12.96 10.44 -5.64
CA ARG A 163 12.02 11.22 -6.44
C ARG A 163 12.29 11.04 -7.94
N ASP A 164 13.54 11.18 -8.36
CA ASP A 164 13.92 11.00 -9.77
C ASP A 164 13.71 9.56 -10.24
N PHE A 165 13.96 8.58 -9.37
CA PHE A 165 13.70 7.17 -9.63
C PHE A 165 12.22 6.91 -9.94
N THR A 166 11.28 7.55 -9.25
CA THR A 166 9.84 7.40 -9.55
C THR A 166 9.46 7.82 -10.97
N ALA A 167 10.22 8.72 -11.59
CA ALA A 167 9.98 9.15 -12.97
C ALA A 167 10.36 8.09 -14.02
N LEU A 168 11.11 7.06 -13.63
CA LEU A 168 11.49 5.92 -14.48
C LEU A 168 10.45 4.78 -14.44
N LEU A 169 9.49 4.85 -13.53
CA LEU A 169 8.49 3.81 -13.29
C LEU A 169 7.30 3.96 -14.23
N ASP A 170 6.62 2.85 -14.49
CA ASP A 170 5.50 2.81 -15.43
C ASP A 170 4.37 1.88 -14.95
N SER A 171 3.34 1.73 -15.78
CA SER A 171 2.14 0.95 -15.47
C SER A 171 2.38 -0.55 -15.27
N THR A 172 3.62 -1.04 -15.44
CA THR A 172 3.98 -2.44 -15.13
C THR A 172 4.38 -2.66 -13.67
N GLY A 173 4.35 -1.61 -12.83
CA GLY A 173 4.49 -1.73 -11.37
C GLY A 173 5.86 -2.24 -10.95
N ALA A 174 5.91 -3.28 -10.12
CA ALA A 174 7.15 -3.90 -9.65
C ALA A 174 8.12 -4.26 -10.80
N ALA A 175 7.63 -4.70 -11.95
CA ALA A 175 8.51 -5.02 -13.09
C ALA A 175 9.25 -3.80 -13.65
N SER A 176 8.71 -2.58 -13.47
CA SER A 176 9.40 -1.34 -13.84
C SER A 176 10.53 -0.98 -12.87
N VAL A 177 10.40 -1.37 -11.59
CA VAL A 177 11.48 -1.26 -10.58
C VAL A 177 12.68 -2.09 -11.01
N ASP A 178 12.48 -3.37 -11.32
CA ASP A 178 13.53 -4.29 -11.78
C ASP A 178 14.28 -3.72 -12.98
N ARG A 179 13.56 -3.24 -13.99
CA ARG A 179 14.17 -2.66 -15.19
C ARG A 179 14.95 -1.38 -14.88
N ALA A 180 14.41 -0.49 -14.05
CA ALA A 180 15.04 0.78 -13.72
C ALA A 180 16.34 0.59 -12.91
N ILE A 181 16.33 -0.33 -11.94
CA ILE A 181 17.53 -0.61 -11.12
C ILE A 181 18.60 -1.36 -11.93
N LEU A 182 18.23 -2.43 -12.63
CA LEU A 182 19.19 -3.20 -13.44
C LEU A 182 19.73 -2.40 -14.63
N GLY A 183 18.89 -1.56 -15.25
CA GLY A 183 19.28 -0.71 -16.38
C GLY A 183 20.17 0.47 -16.01
N SER A 184 20.11 0.95 -14.76
CA SER A 184 20.96 2.05 -14.27
C SER A 184 22.34 1.59 -13.78
N GLY A 185 22.55 0.28 -13.58
CA GLY A 185 23.80 -0.27 -13.06
C GLY A 185 24.02 0.03 -11.57
N ARG A 186 22.96 0.42 -10.83
CA ARG A 186 23.01 0.69 -9.38
C ARG A 186 23.42 -0.55 -8.56
N ALA A 187 23.09 -1.75 -9.04
CA ALA A 187 23.50 -3.00 -8.41
C ALA A 187 23.86 -4.09 -9.45
N PRO A 188 24.86 -4.95 -9.16
CA PRO A 188 25.08 -6.17 -9.91
C PRO A 188 23.83 -7.07 -9.92
N GLY A 189 23.51 -7.67 -11.07
CA GLY A 189 22.26 -8.41 -11.24
C GLY A 189 22.14 -9.68 -10.38
N ASP A 190 23.26 -10.31 -10.03
CA ASP A 190 23.32 -11.43 -9.09
C ASP A 190 22.97 -11.00 -7.66
N LEU A 191 23.53 -9.89 -7.19
CA LEU A 191 23.20 -9.32 -5.88
C LEU A 191 21.73 -8.88 -5.83
N TYR A 192 21.26 -8.19 -6.88
CA TYR A 192 19.87 -7.76 -7.00
C TYR A 192 18.89 -8.94 -6.88
N GLY A 193 19.18 -10.06 -7.56
CA GLY A 193 18.36 -11.27 -7.48
C GLY A 193 18.25 -11.82 -6.07
N ILE A 194 19.36 -11.88 -5.33
CA ILE A 194 19.38 -12.35 -3.94
C ILE A 194 18.51 -11.47 -3.03
N LEU A 195 18.63 -10.13 -3.14
CA LEU A 195 17.82 -9.18 -2.38
C LEU A 195 16.33 -9.39 -2.65
N ARG A 196 15.96 -9.45 -3.93
CA ARG A 196 14.57 -9.61 -4.36
C ARG A 196 13.97 -10.90 -3.83
N ASP A 197 14.65 -12.02 -4.02
CA ASP A 197 14.14 -13.34 -3.60
C ASP A 197 14.06 -13.45 -2.06
N PHE A 198 15.01 -12.84 -1.35
CA PHE A 198 14.98 -12.78 0.11
C PHE A 198 13.78 -11.97 0.62
N LEU A 199 13.51 -10.81 0.04
CA LEU A 199 12.42 -9.91 0.46
C LEU A 199 11.03 -10.43 0.08
N LEU A 200 10.86 -10.92 -1.16
CA LEU A 200 9.56 -11.29 -1.68
C LEU A 200 9.14 -12.71 -1.30
N GLY A 201 10.07 -13.66 -1.15
CA GLY A 201 9.72 -15.07 -0.90
C GLY A 201 8.70 -15.59 -1.93
N SER A 202 7.62 -16.21 -1.46
CA SER A 202 6.50 -16.64 -2.32
C SER A 202 5.46 -15.54 -2.63
N GLY A 203 5.67 -14.32 -2.13
CA GLY A 203 4.72 -13.21 -2.23
C GLY A 203 3.56 -13.26 -1.23
N ARG A 204 3.44 -14.32 -0.41
CA ARG A 204 2.37 -14.49 0.57
C ARG A 204 2.75 -13.98 1.95
N VAL A 205 1.77 -13.50 2.71
CA VAL A 205 1.93 -13.16 4.14
C VAL A 205 2.39 -14.41 4.90
N GLY A 206 3.35 -14.24 5.82
CA GLY A 206 4.06 -15.31 6.53
C GLY A 206 5.36 -15.73 5.87
N GLU A 207 5.45 -15.68 4.54
CA GLU A 207 6.66 -16.05 3.80
C GLU A 207 7.37 -14.81 3.25
N SER A 208 6.69 -13.88 2.58
CA SER A 208 7.23 -12.61 2.12
C SER A 208 7.54 -11.68 3.29
N ILE A 209 8.77 -11.15 3.37
CA ILE A 209 9.14 -10.18 4.41
C ILE A 209 8.37 -8.88 4.22
N ILE A 210 8.24 -8.41 2.97
CA ILE A 210 7.52 -7.18 2.65
C ILE A 210 6.04 -7.32 3.02
N ALA A 211 5.36 -8.36 2.53
CA ALA A 211 3.93 -8.53 2.81
C ALA A 211 3.68 -8.72 4.32
N THR A 212 4.50 -9.55 4.99
CA THR A 212 4.31 -9.80 6.44
C THR A 212 4.54 -8.56 7.28
N ALA A 213 5.64 -7.84 7.04
CA ALA A 213 5.94 -6.63 7.80
C ALA A 213 4.90 -5.53 7.54
N PHE A 214 4.44 -5.39 6.29
CA PHE A 214 3.38 -4.45 5.94
C PHE A 214 2.09 -4.76 6.68
N GLU A 215 1.59 -5.99 6.57
CA GLU A 215 0.32 -6.39 7.17
C GLU A 215 0.37 -6.36 8.70
N GLU A 216 1.49 -6.75 9.33
CA GLU A 216 1.65 -6.62 10.78
C GLU A 216 1.61 -5.15 11.24
N ILE A 217 2.22 -4.23 10.47
CA ILE A 217 2.23 -2.79 10.78
C ILE A 217 0.85 -2.16 10.53
N PHE A 218 0.21 -2.51 9.42
CA PHE A 218 -1.10 -2.01 9.04
C PHE A 218 -2.17 -2.46 10.03
N CYS A 219 -2.29 -3.77 10.27
CA CYS A 219 -3.30 -4.34 11.15
C CYS A 219 -3.01 -4.11 12.63
N GLY A 220 -1.73 -4.07 13.00
CA GLY A 220 -1.30 -4.26 14.38
C GLY A 220 -1.35 -5.75 14.79
N PRO A 221 -0.68 -6.12 15.90
CA PRO A 221 -0.42 -7.53 16.26
C PRO A 221 -1.66 -8.39 16.41
N SER A 222 -2.69 -7.90 17.10
CA SER A 222 -3.89 -8.68 17.41
C SER A 222 -4.75 -8.92 16.18
N LEU A 223 -4.98 -7.88 15.37
CA LEU A 223 -5.78 -8.02 14.15
C LEU A 223 -5.02 -8.81 13.08
N PHE A 224 -3.69 -8.68 13.00
CA PHE A 224 -2.86 -9.49 12.13
C PHE A 224 -3.00 -11.00 12.44
N GLU A 225 -2.90 -11.39 13.72
CA GLU A 225 -3.07 -12.79 14.13
C GLU A 225 -4.48 -13.32 13.83
N GLU A 226 -5.52 -12.49 14.04
CA GLU A 226 -6.90 -12.85 13.68
C GLU A 226 -7.08 -13.03 12.17
N ALA A 227 -6.53 -12.11 11.36
CA ALA A 227 -6.73 -12.08 9.91
C ALA A 227 -5.95 -13.18 9.19
N TYR A 228 -4.70 -13.43 9.59
CA TYR A 228 -3.79 -14.32 8.88
C TYR A 228 -3.53 -15.65 9.59
N GLY A 229 -3.93 -15.79 10.86
CA GLY A 229 -3.64 -16.99 11.67
C GLY A 229 -2.14 -17.19 11.93
N ILE A 230 -1.35 -16.13 11.81
CA ILE A 230 0.11 -16.13 11.97
C ILE A 230 0.46 -15.29 13.20
N LYS A 231 1.37 -15.79 14.04
CA LYS A 231 1.84 -15.02 15.19
C LYS A 231 2.70 -13.84 14.73
N PRO A 232 2.45 -12.63 15.24
CA PRO A 232 3.24 -11.45 14.89
C PRO A 232 4.67 -11.59 15.40
N GLY A 233 5.64 -11.18 14.58
CA GLY A 233 7.06 -11.31 14.90
C GLY A 233 7.94 -10.13 14.50
N ILE A 234 7.40 -9.12 13.81
CA ILE A 234 8.13 -7.98 13.26
C ILE A 234 7.71 -6.67 13.94
N TYR A 235 6.41 -6.51 14.22
CA TYR A 235 5.84 -5.30 14.79
C TYR A 235 4.93 -5.57 15.99
N PHE A 236 5.02 -4.72 17.01
CA PHE A 236 4.32 -4.88 18.30
C PHE A 236 3.62 -3.59 18.79
N GLY A 237 3.50 -2.57 17.94
CA GLY A 237 2.82 -1.32 18.30
C GLY A 237 1.38 -1.27 17.79
N PRO A 238 0.70 -0.11 17.92
CA PRO A 238 -0.65 0.10 17.40
C PRO A 238 -0.71 -0.08 15.88
N GLY A 239 -1.78 -0.68 15.38
CA GLY A 239 -1.99 -0.84 13.95
C GLY A 239 -2.26 0.51 13.27
N MET A 240 -1.74 0.72 12.06
CA MET A 240 -2.05 1.95 11.32
C MET A 240 -3.55 2.05 10.95
N ILE A 241 -4.24 0.91 10.85
CA ILE A 241 -5.70 0.83 10.66
C ILE A 241 -6.48 1.54 11.78
N GLU A 242 -5.91 1.68 12.97
CA GLU A 242 -6.54 2.39 14.10
C GLU A 242 -6.66 3.90 13.86
N ASN A 243 -5.88 4.45 12.92
CA ASN A 243 -5.94 5.87 12.55
C ASN A 243 -7.07 6.19 11.56
N GLU A 244 -7.70 5.17 10.98
CA GLU A 244 -8.75 5.34 9.99
C GLU A 244 -10.02 5.93 10.60
N ARG A 245 -10.72 6.75 9.79
CA ARG A 245 -11.90 7.47 10.27
C ARG A 245 -13.08 7.30 9.33
N LEU A 246 -14.26 7.13 9.88
CA LEU A 246 -15.48 7.11 9.08
C LEU A 246 -15.72 8.47 8.41
N ILE A 247 -15.79 8.47 7.08
CA ILE A 247 -16.26 9.63 6.29
C ILE A 247 -17.78 9.67 6.34
N VAL A 248 -18.40 8.51 6.15
CA VAL A 248 -19.85 8.38 6.03
C VAL A 248 -20.54 8.47 7.39
N ARG A 249 -21.73 9.06 7.40
CA ARG A 249 -22.62 9.07 8.56
C ARG A 249 -23.75 8.07 8.38
N ARG A 250 -24.12 7.36 9.44
CA ARG A 250 -25.22 6.38 9.45
C ARG A 250 -26.52 6.98 8.86
N GLU A 251 -26.88 8.20 9.26
CA GLU A 251 -28.10 8.87 8.80
C GLU A 251 -28.07 9.16 7.29
N THR A 252 -26.88 9.33 6.72
CA THR A 252 -26.73 9.51 5.26
C THR A 252 -27.01 8.20 4.53
N LEU A 253 -26.46 7.09 5.01
CA LEU A 253 -26.72 5.78 4.45
C LEU A 253 -28.20 5.37 4.58
N GLU A 254 -28.83 5.65 5.71
CA GLU A 254 -30.27 5.38 5.91
C GLU A 254 -31.16 6.16 4.94
N ARG A 255 -30.79 7.42 4.65
CA ARG A 255 -31.49 8.23 3.65
C ARG A 255 -31.31 7.66 2.24
N LEU A 256 -30.10 7.29 1.85
CA LEU A 256 -29.83 6.68 0.55
C LEU A 256 -30.51 5.31 0.42
N SER A 257 -30.53 4.53 1.51
CA SER A 257 -31.25 3.27 1.60
C SER A 257 -32.75 3.47 1.38
N SER A 258 -33.35 4.47 2.02
CA SER A 258 -34.77 4.82 1.83
C SER A 258 -35.09 5.22 0.39
N MET A 259 -34.18 5.93 -0.28
CA MET A 259 -34.33 6.34 -1.69
C MET A 259 -34.20 5.17 -2.68
N SER A 260 -33.37 4.17 -2.34
CA SER A 260 -33.07 3.01 -3.22
C SER A 260 -33.89 1.76 -2.88
N GLY A 261 -34.77 1.82 -1.87
CA GLY A 261 -35.50 0.66 -1.38
C GLY A 261 -34.58 -0.40 -0.74
N GLY A 262 -33.52 0.04 -0.05
CA GLY A 262 -32.57 -0.83 0.66
C GLY A 262 -31.41 -1.35 -0.18
N ARG A 263 -31.23 -0.88 -1.42
CA ARG A 263 -30.20 -1.39 -2.35
C ARG A 263 -28.89 -0.64 -2.18
N LEU A 264 -28.18 -0.93 -1.09
CA LEU A 264 -26.81 -0.48 -0.86
C LEU A 264 -25.83 -1.64 -1.03
N GLY A 265 -24.75 -1.43 -1.77
CA GLY A 265 -23.66 -2.39 -1.96
C GLY A 265 -22.27 -1.78 -1.77
N ILE A 266 -21.26 -2.62 -1.63
CA ILE A 266 -19.85 -2.27 -1.54
C ILE A 266 -19.10 -3.02 -2.65
N ALA A 267 -18.23 -2.32 -3.34
CA ALA A 267 -17.24 -2.87 -4.26
C ALA A 267 -15.90 -2.21 -3.96
N SER A 268 -15.04 -2.90 -3.22
CA SER A 268 -13.78 -2.34 -2.69
C SER A 268 -12.57 -3.17 -3.11
N GLY A 269 -11.45 -2.50 -3.34
CA GLY A 269 -10.13 -3.12 -3.48
C GLY A 269 -9.48 -3.51 -2.15
N SER A 270 -10.05 -3.13 -1.01
CA SER A 270 -9.57 -3.53 0.31
C SER A 270 -10.08 -4.91 0.73
N ARG A 271 -9.41 -5.50 1.73
CA ARG A 271 -9.80 -6.79 2.31
C ARG A 271 -11.00 -6.63 3.24
N ARG A 272 -11.88 -7.63 3.29
CA ARG A 272 -13.13 -7.58 4.05
C ARG A 272 -12.90 -7.37 5.55
N PHE A 273 -11.84 -7.98 6.11
CA PHE A 273 -11.56 -7.86 7.54
C PHE A 273 -11.23 -6.41 7.92
N SER A 274 -10.47 -5.69 7.09
CA SER A 274 -10.10 -4.28 7.32
C SER A 274 -11.34 -3.38 7.34
N ALA A 275 -12.18 -3.50 6.31
CA ALA A 275 -13.44 -2.78 6.23
C ALA A 275 -14.38 -3.11 7.40
N LYS A 276 -14.45 -4.39 7.82
CA LYS A 276 -15.24 -4.81 8.98
C LYS A 276 -14.73 -4.18 10.28
N TYR A 277 -13.42 -4.10 10.46
CA TYR A 277 -12.79 -3.50 11.64
C TYR A 277 -13.20 -2.02 11.80
N VAL A 278 -13.19 -1.25 10.71
CA VAL A 278 -13.47 0.20 10.76
C VAL A 278 -14.96 0.54 10.64
N LEU A 279 -15.70 -0.15 9.76
CA LEU A 279 -17.13 0.12 9.57
C LEU A 279 -17.99 -0.43 10.70
N GLY A 280 -17.58 -1.53 11.34
CA GLY A 280 -18.36 -2.21 12.38
C GLY A 280 -19.82 -2.42 11.97
N ASP A 281 -20.76 -1.97 12.80
CA ASP A 281 -22.21 -2.10 12.57
C ASP A 281 -22.74 -1.32 11.36
N ILE A 282 -21.96 -0.40 10.77
CA ILE A 282 -22.35 0.29 9.54
C ILE A 282 -22.38 -0.71 8.36
N LEU A 283 -21.50 -1.71 8.38
CA LEU A 283 -21.44 -2.73 7.34
C LEU A 283 -22.77 -3.50 7.19
N LEU A 284 -23.55 -3.62 8.29
CA LEU A 284 -24.85 -4.29 8.31
C LEU A 284 -25.95 -3.53 7.52
N LEU A 285 -25.73 -2.27 7.17
CA LEU A 285 -26.65 -1.48 6.35
C LEU A 285 -26.58 -1.85 4.86
N PHE A 286 -25.52 -2.54 4.45
CA PHE A 286 -25.29 -2.96 3.06
C PHE A 286 -25.81 -4.37 2.83
N ASN A 287 -26.35 -4.63 1.64
CA ASN A 287 -26.82 -5.96 1.27
C ASN A 287 -25.65 -6.96 1.28
N PRO A 288 -25.69 -8.04 2.10
CA PRO A 288 -24.59 -9.00 2.20
C PRO A 288 -24.21 -9.67 0.88
N LYS A 289 -25.16 -9.80 -0.07
CA LYS A 289 -24.91 -10.38 -1.41
C LYS A 289 -24.28 -9.39 -2.39
N ALA A 290 -24.19 -8.12 -2.02
CA ALA A 290 -23.64 -7.04 -2.83
C ALA A 290 -22.47 -6.36 -2.10
N GLN A 291 -21.76 -7.11 -1.27
CA GLN A 291 -20.50 -6.70 -0.65
C GLN A 291 -19.38 -7.51 -1.27
N ILE A 292 -18.65 -6.92 -2.20
CA ILE A 292 -17.52 -7.54 -2.89
C ILE A 292 -16.23 -6.82 -2.44
N PHE A 293 -15.30 -7.59 -1.89
CA PHE A 293 -13.99 -7.15 -1.45
C PHE A 293 -12.90 -7.92 -2.21
N LEU A 294 -11.64 -7.53 -2.02
CA LEU A 294 -10.49 -8.18 -2.68
C LEU A 294 -10.44 -9.69 -2.42
N ASP A 295 -10.72 -10.12 -1.19
CA ASP A 295 -10.71 -11.54 -0.81
C ASP A 295 -11.74 -12.37 -1.62
N ASP A 296 -12.86 -11.76 -2.01
CA ASP A 296 -13.89 -12.42 -2.81
C ASP A 296 -13.44 -12.59 -4.28
N ILE A 297 -12.67 -11.64 -4.80
CA ILE A 297 -12.07 -11.71 -6.14
C ILE A 297 -10.96 -12.75 -6.17
N GLU A 298 -10.04 -12.72 -5.20
CA GLU A 298 -8.94 -13.69 -5.07
C GLU A 298 -9.48 -15.13 -4.97
N ALA A 299 -10.57 -15.34 -4.22
CA ALA A 299 -11.21 -16.65 -4.11
C ALA A 299 -11.81 -17.11 -5.45
N ALA A 300 -12.50 -16.22 -6.17
CA ALA A 300 -13.12 -16.55 -7.46
C ALA A 300 -12.09 -16.82 -8.57
N GLU A 301 -10.92 -16.17 -8.54
CA GLU A 301 -9.82 -16.43 -9.50
C GLU A 301 -9.09 -17.76 -9.24
N ALA A 302 -9.22 -18.31 -8.03
CA ALA A 302 -8.60 -19.59 -7.65
C ALA A 302 -9.48 -20.82 -7.96
N GLU A 303 -10.75 -20.62 -8.34
CA GLU A 303 -11.71 -21.66 -8.76
C GLU A 303 -11.60 -22.01 -10.25
#